data_AF-A0A2E7N977-F1
#
_entry.id   AF-A0A2E7N977-F1
#
_cell.length_a   1.000
_cell.length_b   1.000
_cell.length_c   1.000
_cell.angle_alpha   90.00
_cell.angle_beta   90.00
_cell.angle_gamma   90.00
#
_symmetry.space_group_name_H-M   'P 1'
#
loop_
_entity.id
_entity.type
_entity.pdbx_description
1 polymer ?
#
loop_
_entity_poly.entity_id
_entity_poly.type
_entity_poly.pdbx_seq_one_letter_code
_entity_poly.pdbx_strand_id
1 'polypeptide(L)'
;MKEKTDPLKEAEDIAKSFNKEVRKKGKPIFRRYPLSFALLSIFGFAAVIYGFEGIIDKIEYLRDRPYLVLLTGLIVLSVTGTIYKWLQNKELNLH
;
A
#
# COMPACT_ATOMS: atom_id res chain seq x y z
N MET A 1 -27.40 -4.30 19.42
CA MET A 1 -26.07 -3.64 19.55
C MET A 1 -25.27 -4.00 18.31
N LYS A 2 -25.04 -3.04 17.39
CA LYS A 2 -24.23 -3.27 16.19
C LYS A 2 -22.77 -3.06 16.56
N GLU A 3 -22.01 -4.15 16.63
CA GLU A 3 -20.55 -4.14 16.70
C GLU A 3 -20.04 -3.48 15.41
N LYS A 4 -19.70 -2.19 15.51
CA LYS A 4 -19.03 -1.45 14.44
C LYS A 4 -17.66 -2.09 14.31
N THR A 5 -17.39 -2.75 13.18
CA THR A 5 -16.03 -3.09 12.75
C THR A 5 -15.21 -1.82 12.82
N ASP A 6 -14.36 -1.72 13.82
CA ASP A 6 -13.52 -0.55 14.05
C ASP A 6 -12.45 -0.56 12.95
N PRO A 7 -12.49 0.36 11.97
CA PRO A 7 -11.52 0.39 10.87
C PRO A 7 -10.08 0.54 11.39
N LEU A 8 -9.91 1.03 12.63
CA LEU A 8 -8.62 1.06 13.31
C LEU A 8 -8.12 -0.33 13.68
N LYS A 9 -8.99 -1.22 14.15
CA LYS A 9 -8.61 -2.61 14.46
C LYS A 9 -8.25 -3.41 13.21
N GLU A 10 -9.00 -3.23 12.13
CA GLU A 10 -8.70 -3.88 10.84
C GLU A 10 -7.34 -3.42 10.29
N ALA A 11 -7.03 -2.13 10.37
CA ALA A 11 -5.71 -1.60 10.03
C ALA A 11 -4.59 -2.16 10.94
N GLU A 12 -4.85 -2.30 12.24
CA GLU A 12 -3.90 -2.88 13.20
C GLU A 12 -3.61 -4.36 12.90
N ASP A 13 -4.64 -5.13 12.54
CA ASP A 13 -4.51 -6.55 12.20
C ASP A 13 -3.76 -6.77 10.89
N ILE A 14 -3.99 -5.91 9.89
CA ILE A 14 -3.20 -5.88 8.65
C ILE A 14 -1.74 -5.54 8.94
N ALA A 15 -1.49 -4.53 9.79
CA ALA A 15 -0.13 -4.17 10.18
C ALA A 15 0.59 -5.30 10.92
N LYS A 16 -0.10 -6.00 11.83
CA LYS A 16 0.45 -7.15 12.57
C LYS A 16 0.76 -8.33 11.65
N SER A 17 -0.14 -8.69 10.75
CA SER A 17 0.07 -9.81 9.82
C SER A 17 1.21 -9.53 8.84
N PHE A 18 1.27 -8.31 8.29
CA PHE A 18 2.36 -7.86 7.44
C PHE A 18 3.71 -7.92 8.17
N ASN A 19 3.79 -7.36 9.38
CA ASN A 19 5.05 -7.34 10.14
C ASN A 19 5.52 -8.77 10.50
N LYS A 20 4.59 -9.69 10.77
CA LYS A 20 4.88 -11.11 11.01
C LYS A 20 5.48 -11.78 9.77
N GLU A 21 4.89 -11.56 8.60
CA GLU A 21 5.34 -12.15 7.34
C GLU A 21 6.70 -11.58 6.89
N VAL A 22 6.87 -10.26 7.00
CA VAL A 22 8.14 -9.57 6.73
C VAL A 22 9.23 -10.02 7.68
N ARG A 23 8.95 -10.22 8.97
CA ARG A 23 9.95 -10.78 9.90
C ARG A 23 10.33 -12.22 9.56
N LYS A 24 9.39 -13.04 9.07
CA LYS A 24 9.64 -14.45 8.73
C LYS A 24 10.49 -14.59 7.46
N LYS A 25 10.16 -13.85 6.40
CA LYS A 25 10.87 -13.92 5.10
C LYS A 25 12.04 -12.94 4.98
N GLY A 26 11.96 -11.79 5.64
CA GLY A 26 12.93 -10.71 5.53
C GLY A 26 14.18 -10.87 6.41
N LYS A 27 14.14 -11.66 7.49
CA LYS A 27 15.29 -11.92 8.38
C LYS A 27 16.61 -12.25 7.66
N PRO A 28 16.66 -13.19 6.69
CA PRO A 28 17.90 -13.51 6.00
C PRO A 28 18.40 -12.40 5.07
N ILE A 29 17.49 -11.63 4.44
CA ILE A 29 17.84 -10.57 3.48
C ILE A 29 18.30 -9.30 4.22
N PHE A 30 17.56 -8.89 5.24
CA PHE A 30 17.93 -7.75 6.10
C PHE A 30 19.24 -7.97 6.85
N ARG A 31 19.54 -9.22 7.25
CA ARG A 31 20.80 -9.51 7.96
C ARG A 31 22.01 -9.53 7.04
N ARG A 32 21.82 -9.83 5.75
CA ARG A 32 22.92 -9.95 4.77
C ARG A 32 23.18 -8.64 4.00
N TYR A 33 22.14 -7.86 3.72
CA TYR A 33 22.22 -6.61 2.94
C TYR A 33 21.35 -5.49 3.53
N PRO A 34 21.55 -5.09 4.81
CA PRO A 34 20.72 -4.06 5.46
C PRO A 34 20.79 -2.71 4.73
N LEU A 35 21.99 -2.32 4.27
CA LEU A 35 22.21 -1.04 3.60
C LEU A 35 21.49 -0.96 2.25
N SER A 36 21.67 -1.97 1.39
CA SER A 36 21.04 -2.02 0.07
C SER A 36 19.52 -2.07 0.18
N PHE A 37 18.98 -2.81 1.15
CA PHE A 37 17.54 -2.86 1.38
C PHE A 37 16.97 -1.51 1.81
N ALA A 38 17.63 -0.82 2.74
CA ALA A 38 17.22 0.52 3.16
C ALA A 38 17.30 1.51 2.00
N LEU A 39 18.39 1.48 1.24
CA LEU A 39 18.60 2.36 0.09
C LEU A 39 17.54 2.12 -0.99
N LEU A 40 17.23 0.87 -1.30
CA LEU A 40 16.16 0.51 -2.23
C LEU A 40 14.78 0.93 -1.72
N SER A 41 14.51 0.82 -0.42
CA SER A 41 13.24 1.28 0.15
C SER A 41 13.07 2.78 0.00
N ILE A 42 14.11 3.56 0.34
CA ILE A 42 14.10 5.01 0.20
C ILE A 42 13.99 5.41 -1.26
N PHE A 43 14.79 4.78 -2.13
CA PHE A 43 14.78 5.03 -3.56
C PHE A 43 13.42 4.70 -4.18
N GLY A 44 12.84 3.55 -3.85
CA GLY A 44 11.52 3.16 -4.32
C GLY A 44 10.43 4.13 -3.87
N PHE A 45 10.46 4.55 -2.60
CA PHE A 45 9.53 5.54 -2.08
C PHE A 45 9.67 6.90 -2.79
N ALA A 46 10.90 7.38 -2.95
CA ALA A 46 11.18 8.61 -3.68
C ALA A 46 10.73 8.51 -5.15
N ALA A 47 11.02 7.39 -5.82
CA ALA A 47 10.64 7.16 -7.21
C ALA A 47 9.11 7.18 -7.41
N VAL A 48 8.34 6.66 -6.44
CA VAL A 48 6.88 6.76 -6.48
C VAL A 48 6.42 8.21 -6.37
N ILE A 49 6.95 8.98 -5.41
CA ILE A 49 6.59 10.40 -5.23
C ILE A 49 6.92 11.21 -6.49
N TYR A 50 8.17 11.15 -6.94
CA TYR A 50 8.61 11.88 -8.14
C TYR A 50 7.90 11.39 -9.40
N GLY A 51 7.57 10.10 -9.47
CA GLY A 51 6.76 9.53 -10.55
C GLY A 51 5.37 10.15 -10.58
N PHE A 52 4.72 10.31 -9.42
CA PHE A 52 3.42 10.98 -9.33
C PHE A 52 3.51 12.45 -9.74
N GLU A 53 4.51 13.20 -9.28
CA GLU A 53 4.73 14.60 -9.71
C GLU A 53 4.90 14.68 -11.23
N GLY A 54 5.73 13.82 -11.81
CA GLY A 54 5.95 13.77 -13.26
C GLY A 54 4.70 13.39 -14.07
N ILE A 55 3.84 12.52 -13.54
CA ILE A 55 2.55 12.17 -14.18
C ILE A 55 1.58 13.35 -14.12
N ILE A 56 1.49 14.01 -12.97
CA ILE A 56 0.61 15.17 -12.75
C ILE A 56 1.04 16.34 -13.65
N ASP A 57 2.35 16.56 -13.80
CA ASP A 57 2.89 17.64 -14.62
C ASP A 57 2.77 17.39 -16.13
N LYS A 58 2.81 16.13 -16.58
CA LYS A 58 2.66 15.79 -18.00
C LYS A 58 1.23 15.84 -18.50
N ILE A 59 0.24 15.69 -17.62
CA ILE A 59 -1.16 15.69 -17.99
C ILE A 59 -1.77 17.03 -17.60
N GLU A 60 -1.89 17.94 -18.56
CA GLU A 60 -2.44 19.30 -18.37
C GLU A 60 -3.77 19.30 -17.60
N TYR A 61 -4.62 18.28 -17.83
CA TYR A 61 -5.88 18.09 -17.11
C TYR A 61 -5.73 17.88 -15.60
N LEU A 62 -4.68 17.16 -15.13
CA LEU A 62 -4.45 16.98 -13.70
C LEU A 62 -3.80 18.20 -13.06
N ARG A 63 -3.00 18.96 -13.82
CA ARG A 63 -2.41 20.22 -13.38
C ARG A 63 -3.46 21.30 -13.12
N ASP A 64 -4.42 21.47 -14.03
CA ASP A 64 -5.46 22.51 -13.90
C ASP A 64 -6.54 22.16 -12.88
N ARG A 65 -6.72 20.85 -12.59
CA ARG A 65 -7.82 20.34 -11.77
C ARG A 65 -7.30 19.41 -10.66
N PRO A 66 -6.81 19.95 -9.53
CA PRO A 66 -6.20 19.16 -8.45
C PRO A 66 -7.16 18.13 -7.80
N TYR A 67 -8.48 18.34 -7.91
CA TYR A 67 -9.46 17.35 -7.44
C TYR A 67 -9.41 16.02 -8.22
N LEU A 68 -8.92 16.02 -9.48
CA LEU A 68 -8.75 14.79 -10.25
C LEU A 68 -7.65 13.91 -9.68
N VAL A 69 -6.57 14.50 -9.13
CA VAL A 69 -5.52 13.78 -8.42
C VAL A 69 -6.08 13.10 -7.17
N LEU A 70 -6.98 13.79 -6.47
CA LEU A 70 -7.64 13.26 -5.27
C LEU A 70 -8.58 12.10 -5.64
N LEU A 71 -9.34 12.25 -6.73
CA LEU A 71 -10.23 11.21 -7.25
C LEU A 71 -9.46 9.98 -7.71
N THR A 72 -8.34 10.14 -8.42
CA THR A 72 -7.51 9.01 -8.84
C THR A 72 -6.92 8.29 -7.64
N GLY A 73 -6.45 9.01 -6.61
CA GLY A 73 -6.02 8.42 -5.34
C GLY A 73 -7.14 7.60 -4.67
N LEU A 74 -8.36 8.12 -4.65
CA LEU A 74 -9.52 7.43 -4.06
C LEU A 74 -9.94 6.19 -4.85
N ILE A 75 -9.85 6.25 -6.18
CA ILE A 75 -10.08 5.10 -7.06
C ILE A 75 -9.01 4.03 -6.80
N VAL A 76 -7.73 4.39 -6.76
CA VAL A 76 -6.64 3.46 -6.49
C VAL A 76 -6.80 2.82 -5.11
N LEU A 77 -7.15 3.60 -4.09
CA LEU A 77 -7.39 3.08 -2.74
C LEU A 77 -8.57 2.11 -2.71
N SER A 78 -9.67 2.45 -3.40
CA SER A 78 -10.85 1.59 -3.49
C SER A 78 -10.55 0.28 -4.21
N VAL A 79 -9.80 0.34 -5.32
CA VAL A 79 -9.37 -0.85 -6.07
C VAL A 79 -8.44 -1.71 -5.23
N THR A 80 -7.44 -1.10 -4.58
CA THR A 80 -6.48 -1.83 -3.75
C THR A 80 -7.17 -2.50 -2.55
N GLY A 81 -8.08 -1.78 -1.88
CA GLY A 81 -8.87 -2.33 -0.79
C GLY A 81 -9.82 -3.45 -1.24
N THR A 82 -10.40 -3.33 -2.44
CA THR A 82 -11.25 -4.37 -3.03
C THR A 82 -10.43 -5.62 -3.38
N ILE A 83 -9.25 -5.45 -3.96
CA ILE A 83 -8.33 -6.55 -4.25
C ILE A 83 -7.91 -7.26 -2.96
N TYR A 84 -7.63 -6.49 -1.89
CA TYR A 84 -7.25 -7.05 -0.60
C TYR A 84 -8.38 -7.88 0.01
N LYS A 85 -9.61 -7.36 0.01
CA LYS A 85 -10.80 -8.12 0.43
C LYS A 85 -11.02 -9.37 -0.40
N TRP A 86 -10.79 -9.29 -1.70
CA TRP A 86 -10.92 -10.44 -2.60
C TRP A 86 -9.88 -11.51 -2.30
N LEU A 87 -8.64 -11.12 -2.02
CA LEU A 87 -7.57 -12.03 -1.64
C LEU A 87 -7.89 -12.74 -0.31
N GLN A 88 -8.36 -11.99 0.69
CA GLN A 88 -8.73 -12.53 1.99
C GLN A 88 -9.93 -13.50 1.91
N ASN A 89 -10.94 -13.17 1.10
CA ASN A 89 -12.11 -14.03 0.92
C ASN A 89 -11.79 -15.33 0.15
N LYS A 90 -10.73 -15.32 -0.66
CA LYS A 90 -10.23 -16.50 -1.38
C LYS A 90 -9.48 -17.47 -0.46
N GLU A 91 -8.76 -16.98 0.56
CA GLU A 91 -8.13 -17.83 1.58
C GLU A 91 -9.15 -18.52 2.51
N LEU A 92 -10.31 -17.90 2.76
CA LEU A 92 -11.38 -18.45 3.61
C LEU A 92 -12.21 -19.58 2.96
N ASN A 93 -12.14 -19.78 1.65
CA ASN A 93 -12.86 -20.84 0.92
C ASN A 93 -12.02 -22.12 0.67
N LEU A 94 -10.81 -22.19 1.22
CA LEU A 94 -9.91 -23.35 1.12
C LEU A 94 -9.75 -24.12 2.45
N HIS A 95 -10.62 -23.85 3.42
CA HIS A 95 -10.74 -24.60 4.67
C HIS A 95 -12.14 -25.18 4.85
#